data_AF-A0A2U8QWY3-F1
#
_entry.id   AF-A0A2U8QWY3-F1
#
_cell.length_a   1.000
_cell.length_b   1.000
_cell.length_c   1.000
_cell.angle_alpha   90.00
_cell.angle_beta   90.00
_cell.angle_gamma   90.00
#
_symmetry.space_group_name_H-M   'P 1'
#
loop_
_entity.id
_entity.type
_entity.pdbx_description
1 polymer ?
#
loop_
_entity_poly.entity_id
_entity_poly.type
_entity_poly.pdbx_seq_one_letter_code
_entity_poly.pdbx_strand_id
1 'polypeptide(L)'
;MDNKFIKNPVKDNYSILYFEVMKGLEIGFEEYIVLQIMLKFSKRNEIKLDKSLISKTLCISRNTLDKVLVKLISKGHINKVEAQGKAYYISVDVKEKFEIAGLYVKIYHKHRKLLKLSLKQYAFLYMIYSLSKKYDSKIAIAGKEKYCDFLNISKSHYDTTKGKFKEANLIEPQKNHFLKLNIDVFNWFESRNVQS
;
A
#
# COMPACT_ATOMS: atom_id res chain seq x y z
N MET A 1 21.95 -12.18 -13.13
CA MET A 1 20.52 -12.24 -12.72
C MET A 1 19.74 -11.41 -13.72
N ASP A 2 18.73 -11.98 -14.38
CA ASP A 2 17.88 -11.23 -15.31
C ASP A 2 17.26 -10.02 -14.60
N ASN A 3 17.42 -8.83 -15.19
CA ASN A 3 16.97 -7.59 -14.62
C ASN A 3 15.43 -7.49 -14.72
N LYS A 4 14.74 -7.98 -13.68
CA LYS A 4 13.27 -7.99 -13.56
C LYS A 4 12.65 -6.59 -13.59
N PHE A 5 13.47 -5.54 -13.49
CA PHE A 5 13.06 -4.14 -13.43
C PHE A 5 12.87 -3.48 -14.80
N ILE A 6 13.27 -4.13 -15.91
CA ILE A 6 13.37 -3.49 -17.24
C ILE A 6 12.17 -3.78 -18.18
N LYS A 7 11.25 -4.72 -17.88
CA LYS A 7 10.19 -5.06 -18.86
C LYS A 7 8.87 -4.31 -18.63
N ASN A 8 8.62 -3.37 -19.56
CA ASN A 8 7.39 -2.67 -19.94
C ASN A 8 6.61 -1.90 -18.86
N PRO A 9 6.37 -0.59 -19.05
CA PRO A 9 5.38 0.15 -18.29
C PRO A 9 3.98 -0.29 -18.71
N VAL A 10 3.55 -1.46 -18.23
CA VAL A 10 2.13 -1.81 -18.24
C VAL A 10 1.44 -0.80 -17.32
N LYS A 11 0.36 -0.14 -17.79
CA LYS A 11 -0.56 0.63 -16.93
C LYS A 11 -0.84 -0.22 -15.69
N ASP A 12 -0.21 0.11 -14.57
CA ASP A 12 -0.33 -0.68 -13.36
C ASP A 12 -1.32 -0.01 -12.43
N ASN A 13 -2.36 -0.76 -12.09
CA ASN A 13 -3.29 -0.36 -11.06
C ASN A 13 -2.52 -0.24 -9.74
N TYR A 14 -2.59 0.94 -9.14
CA TYR A 14 -2.05 1.20 -7.83
C TYR A 14 -3.16 1.69 -6.88
N SER A 15 -2.93 1.49 -5.60
CA SER A 15 -3.71 2.09 -4.53
C SER A 15 -2.92 3.24 -3.92
N ILE A 16 -3.58 4.34 -3.56
CA ILE A 16 -2.97 5.44 -2.80
C ILE A 16 -3.37 5.27 -1.35
N LEU A 17 -2.41 5.05 -0.46
CA LEU A 17 -2.65 4.85 0.95
C LEU A 17 -2.29 6.10 1.73
N TYR A 18 -3.29 6.74 2.33
CA TYR A 18 -3.13 7.89 3.23
C TYR A 18 -3.06 7.40 4.68
N PHE A 19 -1.95 7.70 5.36
CA PHE A 19 -1.74 7.21 6.74
C PHE A 19 -2.72 7.80 7.74
N GLU A 20 -3.14 9.05 7.52
CA GLU A 20 -4.10 9.74 8.38
C GLU A 20 -5.49 9.11 8.31
N VAL A 21 -5.91 8.68 7.12
CA VAL A 21 -7.19 7.97 6.93
C VAL A 21 -7.16 6.63 7.65
N MET A 22 -6.06 5.90 7.55
CA MET A 22 -5.89 4.64 8.29
C MET A 22 -5.96 4.85 9.80
N LYS A 23 -5.34 5.91 10.31
CA LYS A 23 -5.39 6.27 11.73
C LYS A 23 -6.79 6.69 12.14
N GLY A 24 -7.45 7.55 11.37
CA GLY A 24 -8.78 8.08 11.66
C GLY A 24 -9.90 7.06 11.59
N LEU A 25 -9.74 6.01 10.78
CA LEU A 25 -10.66 4.88 10.70
C LEU A 25 -10.18 3.67 11.54
N GLU A 26 -9.01 3.75 12.18
CA GLU A 26 -8.41 2.64 12.94
C GLU A 26 -8.30 1.32 12.16
N ILE A 27 -7.89 1.41 10.88
CA ILE A 27 -7.80 0.27 9.95
C ILE A 27 -6.36 -0.05 9.57
N GLY A 28 -6.11 -1.33 9.24
CA GLY A 28 -4.85 -1.80 8.69
C GLY A 28 -4.73 -1.60 7.16
N PHE A 29 -3.55 -1.94 6.63
CA PHE A 29 -3.22 -1.78 5.20
C PHE A 29 -4.20 -2.53 4.29
N GLU A 30 -4.55 -3.77 4.64
CA GLU A 30 -5.45 -4.61 3.84
C GLU A 30 -6.89 -4.08 3.84
N GLU A 31 -7.38 -3.67 5.01
CA GLU A 31 -8.68 -3.03 5.19
C GLU A 31 -8.77 -1.75 4.36
N TYR A 32 -7.74 -0.90 4.42
CA TYR A 32 -7.67 0.34 3.67
C TYR A 32 -7.75 0.11 2.14
N ILE A 33 -6.92 -0.76 1.57
CA ILE A 33 -6.91 -0.94 0.11
C ILE A 33 -8.20 -1.59 -0.40
N VAL A 34 -8.85 -2.42 0.42
CA VAL A 34 -10.17 -2.99 0.10
C VAL A 34 -11.23 -1.89 0.15
N LEU A 35 -11.28 -1.09 1.21
CA LEU A 35 -12.20 0.05 1.30
C LEU A 35 -12.03 1.04 0.15
N GLN A 36 -10.79 1.39 -0.21
CA GLN A 36 -10.52 2.30 -1.33
C GLN A 36 -11.11 1.77 -2.65
N ILE A 37 -10.92 0.48 -2.93
CA ILE A 37 -11.47 -0.15 -4.13
C ILE A 37 -12.99 -0.23 -4.06
N MET A 38 -13.56 -0.53 -2.89
CA MET A 38 -15.01 -0.54 -2.70
C MET A 38 -15.60 0.85 -2.95
N LEU A 39 -15.01 1.91 -2.41
CA LEU A 39 -15.42 3.29 -2.66
C LEU A 39 -15.38 3.63 -4.15
N LYS A 40 -14.28 3.28 -4.83
CA LYS A 40 -14.09 3.52 -6.28
C LYS A 40 -15.21 2.93 -7.14
N PHE A 41 -15.73 1.76 -6.76
CA PHE A 41 -16.77 1.06 -7.51
C PHE A 41 -18.18 1.23 -6.91
N SER A 42 -18.30 1.96 -5.81
CA SER A 42 -19.60 2.22 -5.18
C SER A 42 -20.40 3.27 -5.94
N LYS A 43 -21.73 3.17 -5.87
CA LYS A 43 -22.67 4.20 -6.30
C LYS A 43 -23.64 4.45 -5.16
N ARG A 44 -23.84 5.72 -4.76
CA ARG A 44 -24.70 6.10 -3.62
C ARG A 44 -24.37 5.32 -2.35
N ASN A 45 -23.08 5.16 -2.06
CA ASN A 45 -22.53 4.37 -0.94
C ASN A 45 -22.85 2.87 -0.98
N GLU A 46 -23.47 2.36 -2.03
CA GLU A 46 -23.73 0.93 -2.22
C GLU A 46 -22.73 0.34 -3.23
N ILE A 47 -22.23 -0.87 -2.96
CA ILE A 47 -21.43 -1.64 -3.90
C ILE A 47 -21.92 -3.10 -3.99
N LYS A 48 -22.19 -3.55 -5.21
CA LYS A 48 -22.30 -4.98 -5.52
C LYS A 48 -20.90 -5.55 -5.68
N LEU A 49 -20.46 -6.34 -4.70
CA LEU A 49 -19.06 -6.72 -4.58
C LEU A 49 -18.70 -7.88 -5.54
N ASP A 50 -17.94 -7.59 -6.59
CA ASP A 50 -17.23 -8.63 -7.35
C ASP A 50 -15.90 -8.97 -6.66
N LYS A 51 -15.95 -9.99 -5.79
CA LYS A 51 -14.77 -10.48 -5.06
C LYS A 51 -13.64 -10.94 -5.99
N SER A 52 -13.97 -11.44 -7.18
CA SER A 52 -12.97 -11.89 -8.16
C SER A 52 -12.19 -10.71 -8.72
N LEU A 53 -12.92 -9.67 -9.14
CA LEU A 53 -12.33 -8.42 -9.65
C LEU A 53 -11.43 -7.76 -8.59
N ILE A 54 -11.90 -7.64 -7.36
CA ILE A 54 -11.14 -7.01 -6.27
C ILE A 54 -9.88 -7.82 -5.93
N SER A 55 -10.03 -9.14 -5.77
CA SER A 55 -8.91 -10.05 -5.49
C SER A 55 -7.84 -9.96 -6.58
N LYS A 56 -8.23 -9.93 -7.86
CA LYS A 56 -7.30 -9.77 -9.00
C LYS A 56 -6.64 -8.40 -9.00
N THR A 57 -7.41 -7.34 -8.75
CA THR A 57 -6.92 -5.95 -8.77
C THR A 57 -5.89 -5.69 -7.67
N LEU A 58 -6.17 -6.12 -6.44
CA LEU A 58 -5.30 -5.94 -5.28
C LEU A 58 -4.21 -7.03 -5.16
N CYS A 59 -4.31 -8.06 -6.00
CA CYS A 59 -3.50 -9.27 -5.91
C CYS A 59 -3.49 -9.85 -4.48
N ILE A 60 -4.68 -10.02 -3.88
CA ILE A 60 -4.86 -10.68 -2.58
C ILE A 60 -5.72 -11.93 -2.77
N SER A 61 -5.58 -12.92 -1.88
CA SER A 61 -6.43 -14.11 -1.95
C SER A 61 -7.89 -13.76 -1.61
N ARG A 62 -8.85 -14.53 -2.13
CA ARG A 62 -10.27 -14.38 -1.74
C ARG A 62 -10.47 -14.59 -0.24
N ASN A 63 -9.75 -15.54 0.36
CA ASN A 63 -9.77 -15.77 1.80
C ASN A 63 -9.28 -14.54 2.59
N THR A 64 -8.23 -13.86 2.10
CA THR A 64 -7.77 -12.59 2.69
C THR A 64 -8.86 -11.52 2.57
N LEU A 65 -9.46 -11.38 1.39
CA LEU A 65 -10.55 -10.43 1.17
C LEU A 65 -11.74 -10.70 2.11
N ASP A 66 -12.14 -11.95 2.29
CA ASP A 66 -13.24 -12.32 3.19
C ASP A 66 -12.94 -11.96 4.63
N LYS A 67 -11.73 -12.27 5.12
CA LYS A 67 -11.27 -11.86 6.47
C LYS A 67 -11.28 -10.34 6.64
N VAL A 68 -10.90 -9.60 5.60
CA VAL A 68 -10.93 -8.13 5.62
C VAL A 68 -12.35 -7.61 5.67
N LEU A 69 -13.27 -8.14 4.86
CA LEU A 69 -14.68 -7.74 4.87
C LEU A 69 -15.32 -7.98 6.24
N VAL A 70 -15.04 -9.12 6.89
CA VAL A 70 -15.52 -9.39 8.25
C VAL A 70 -15.02 -8.34 9.24
N LYS A 71 -13.74 -7.96 9.18
CA LYS A 71 -13.20 -6.90 10.05
C LYS A 71 -13.88 -5.55 9.80
N LEU A 72 -14.03 -5.17 8.54
CA LEU A 72 -14.69 -3.91 8.15
C LEU A 72 -16.15 -3.86 8.61
N ILE A 73 -16.87 -4.98 8.57
CA ILE A 73 -18.23 -5.10 9.13
C ILE A 73 -18.19 -4.96 10.65
N SER A 74 -17.31 -5.68 11.33
CA SER A 74 -17.22 -5.63 12.80
C SER A 74 -16.87 -4.24 13.34
N LYS A 75 -16.18 -3.42 12.54
CA LYS A 75 -15.84 -2.02 12.86
C LYS A 75 -16.92 -1.01 12.43
N GLY A 76 -18.01 -1.47 11.80
CA GLY A 76 -19.09 -0.60 11.34
C GLY A 76 -18.78 0.22 10.09
N HIS A 77 -17.63 0.03 9.43
CA HIS A 77 -17.27 0.77 8.22
C HIS A 77 -18.10 0.36 6.99
N ILE A 78 -18.55 -0.89 6.96
CA ILE A 78 -19.45 -1.41 5.93
C ILE A 78 -20.57 -2.26 6.57
N ASN A 79 -21.74 -2.24 5.97
CA ASN A 79 -22.88 -3.08 6.35
C ASN A 79 -23.28 -3.98 5.18
N LYS A 80 -23.66 -5.22 5.48
CA LYS A 80 -24.15 -6.18 4.49
C LYS A 80 -25.67 -6.27 4.61
N VAL A 81 -26.41 -6.04 3.54
CA VAL A 81 -27.87 -6.22 3.55
C VAL A 81 -28.17 -7.67 3.20
N GLU A 82 -28.59 -8.44 4.20
CA GLU A 82 -28.83 -9.88 4.05
C GLU A 82 -30.11 -10.20 3.27
N ALA A 83 -31.05 -9.25 3.19
CA ALA A 83 -32.39 -9.55 2.71
C ALA A 83 -32.49 -9.77 1.19
N GLN A 84 -31.73 -9.07 0.33
CA GLN A 84 -32.00 -9.10 -1.13
C GLN A 84 -30.78 -8.91 -2.08
N GLY A 85 -29.53 -8.93 -1.62
CA GLY A 85 -28.40 -8.81 -2.56
C GLY A 85 -26.99 -9.04 -2.03
N LYS A 86 -26.04 -9.28 -2.95
CA LYS A 86 -24.58 -9.27 -2.69
C LYS A 86 -24.02 -7.85 -2.47
N ALA A 87 -24.87 -6.94 -2.00
CA ALA A 87 -24.59 -5.52 -1.87
C ALA A 87 -24.07 -5.20 -0.46
N TYR A 88 -23.08 -4.31 -0.42
CA TYR A 88 -22.54 -3.71 0.80
C TYR A 88 -22.81 -2.23 0.78
N TYR A 89 -23.17 -1.67 1.94
CA TYR A 89 -23.29 -0.24 2.15
C TYR A 89 -22.07 0.25 2.89
N ILE A 90 -21.40 1.26 2.34
CA ILE A 90 -20.24 1.90 2.93
C ILE A 90 -20.75 3.04 3.81
N SER A 91 -20.27 3.10 5.06
CA SER A 91 -20.67 4.16 5.98
C SER A 91 -20.20 5.54 5.50
N VAL A 92 -20.95 6.59 5.84
CA VAL A 92 -20.72 7.96 5.34
C VAL A 92 -19.39 8.53 5.85
N ASP A 93 -19.05 8.25 7.12
CA ASP A 93 -17.80 8.64 7.76
C ASP A 93 -16.58 8.13 6.99
N VAL A 94 -16.64 6.91 6.43
CA VAL A 94 -15.57 6.36 5.60
C VAL A 94 -15.33 7.25 4.39
N LYS A 95 -16.39 7.68 3.69
CA LYS A 95 -16.25 8.52 2.50
C LYS A 95 -15.62 9.87 2.85
N GLU A 96 -16.11 10.53 3.89
CA GLU A 96 -15.60 11.83 4.35
C GLU A 96 -14.11 11.75 4.72
N LYS A 97 -13.67 10.67 5.37
CA LYS A 97 -12.25 10.49 5.71
C LYS A 97 -11.37 10.32 4.45
N PHE A 98 -11.87 9.64 3.42
CA PHE A 98 -11.12 9.42 2.17
C PHE A 98 -11.02 10.67 1.27
N GLU A 99 -11.74 11.76 1.58
CA GLU A 99 -11.62 13.05 0.90
C GLU A 99 -10.43 13.90 1.40
N ILE A 100 -9.81 13.50 2.52
CA ILE A 100 -8.66 14.21 3.11
C ILE A 100 -7.37 13.89 2.35
N ALA A 101 -6.64 14.95 1.94
CA ALA A 101 -5.29 14.83 1.39
C ALA A 101 -4.24 14.89 2.51
N GLY A 102 -3.28 13.97 2.49
CA GLY A 102 -2.21 13.93 3.48
C GLY A 102 -1.00 13.12 3.01
N LEU A 103 -0.09 12.77 3.92
CA LEU A 103 1.06 11.92 3.59
C LEU A 103 0.58 10.56 3.07
N TYR A 104 1.09 10.15 1.92
CA TYR A 104 0.67 8.93 1.26
C TYR A 104 1.81 8.07 0.73
N VAL A 105 1.48 6.80 0.44
CA VAL A 105 2.30 5.90 -0.36
C VAL A 105 1.50 5.31 -1.51
N LYS A 106 2.14 5.07 -2.65
CA LYS A 106 1.53 4.32 -3.75
C LYS A 106 1.87 2.83 -3.60
N ILE A 107 0.86 1.98 -3.66
CA ILE A 107 1.02 0.52 -3.65
C ILE A 107 0.73 -0.03 -5.05
N TYR A 108 1.79 -0.37 -5.78
CA TYR A 108 1.66 -1.06 -7.07
C TYR A 108 1.55 -2.58 -6.81
N HIS A 109 0.33 -3.11 -6.88
CA HIS A 109 0.01 -4.45 -6.38
C HIS A 109 0.78 -5.57 -7.10
N LYS A 110 1.00 -5.45 -8.41
CA LYS A 110 1.79 -6.42 -9.18
C LYS A 110 3.27 -6.39 -8.78
N HIS A 111 3.84 -5.22 -8.50
CA HIS A 111 5.25 -5.10 -8.10
C HIS A 111 5.46 -5.70 -6.74
N ARG A 112 4.58 -5.36 -5.80
CA ARG A 112 4.57 -5.97 -4.48
C ARG A 112 4.62 -7.48 -4.58
N LYS A 113 3.80 -8.07 -5.47
CA LYS A 113 3.81 -9.52 -5.71
C LYS A 113 5.08 -10.03 -6.38
N LEU A 114 5.60 -9.35 -7.39
CA LEU A 114 6.83 -9.72 -8.08
C LEU A 114 8.03 -9.73 -7.12
N LEU A 115 8.09 -8.75 -6.22
CA LEU A 115 9.10 -8.64 -5.17
C LEU A 115 8.82 -9.53 -3.94
N LYS A 116 7.71 -10.27 -3.94
CA LYS A 116 7.26 -11.11 -2.82
C LYS A 116 7.17 -10.35 -1.49
N LEU A 117 6.75 -9.09 -1.53
CA LEU A 117 6.61 -8.23 -0.35
C LEU A 117 5.18 -8.25 0.21
N SER A 118 5.05 -8.13 1.52
CA SER A 118 3.79 -7.74 2.17
C SER A 118 3.44 -6.27 1.83
N LEU A 119 2.20 -5.86 2.10
CA LEU A 119 1.78 -4.46 1.90
C LEU A 119 2.62 -3.49 2.72
N LYS A 120 2.86 -3.81 4.01
CA LYS A 120 3.69 -2.99 4.91
C LYS A 120 5.13 -2.87 4.40
N GLN A 121 5.73 -3.98 3.97
CA GLN A 121 7.08 -3.95 3.40
C GLN A 121 7.12 -3.12 2.12
N TYR A 122 6.14 -3.28 1.23
CA TYR A 122 6.11 -2.47 0.01
C TYR A 122 5.92 -0.97 0.29
N ALA A 123 5.06 -0.63 1.25
CA ALA A 123 4.87 0.74 1.72
C ALA A 123 6.17 1.32 2.29
N PHE A 124 6.92 0.54 3.07
CA PHE A 124 8.24 0.94 3.56
C PHE A 124 9.19 1.21 2.38
N LEU A 125 9.29 0.29 1.42
CA LEU A 125 10.15 0.48 0.24
C LEU A 125 9.77 1.75 -0.54
N TYR A 126 8.47 2.01 -0.72
CA TYR A 126 7.97 3.22 -1.38
C TYR A 126 8.23 4.50 -0.58
N MET A 127 8.19 4.44 0.76
CA MET A 127 8.59 5.57 1.60
C MET A 127 10.06 5.91 1.44
N ILE A 128 10.95 4.91 1.36
CA ILE A 128 12.38 5.15 1.08
C ILE A 128 12.50 5.89 -0.25
N TYR A 129 11.84 5.41 -1.31
CA TYR A 129 11.80 6.10 -2.61
C TYR A 129 11.33 7.56 -2.49
N SER A 130 10.18 7.78 -1.83
CA SER A 130 9.55 9.10 -1.75
C SER A 130 10.40 10.10 -0.97
N LEU A 131 11.11 9.65 0.06
CA LEU A 131 12.03 10.45 0.84
C LEU A 131 13.35 10.69 0.10
N SER A 132 13.82 9.72 -0.67
CA SER A 132 15.02 9.80 -1.51
C SER A 132 14.89 10.77 -2.68
N LYS A 133 13.69 10.89 -3.28
CA LYS A 133 13.47 11.69 -4.51
C LYS A 133 13.84 13.17 -4.37
N LYS A 134 13.87 13.69 -3.15
CA LYS A 134 14.17 15.11 -2.87
C LYS A 134 15.66 15.46 -2.93
N TYR A 135 16.53 14.46 -3.02
CA TYR A 135 17.98 14.64 -2.94
C TYR A 135 18.66 14.08 -4.18
N ASP A 136 19.64 14.81 -4.73
CA ASP A 136 20.42 14.37 -5.90
C ASP A 136 21.15 13.05 -5.64
N SER A 137 21.54 12.80 -4.39
CA SER A 137 22.17 11.55 -3.96
C SER A 137 21.21 10.35 -3.95
N LYS A 138 19.90 10.58 -4.11
CA LYS A 138 18.83 9.57 -4.03
C LYS A 138 18.82 8.81 -2.69
N ILE A 139 19.26 9.46 -1.61
CA ILE A 139 19.31 8.91 -0.25
C ILE A 139 18.12 9.41 0.57
N ALA A 140 17.47 8.50 1.30
CA ALA A 140 16.44 8.85 2.25
C ALA A 140 17.07 9.23 3.59
N ILE A 141 17.09 10.54 3.86
CA ILE A 141 17.57 11.12 5.12
C ILE A 141 16.39 11.17 6.10
N ALA A 142 16.08 10.03 6.70
CA ALA A 142 15.05 9.91 7.74
C ALA A 142 15.50 8.95 8.83
N GLY A 143 15.27 9.36 10.08
CA GLY A 143 15.46 8.51 11.25
C GLY A 143 14.52 7.31 11.24
N LYS A 144 14.90 6.26 11.97
CA LYS A 144 14.14 5.01 12.08
C LYS A 144 12.74 5.23 12.66
N GLU A 145 12.63 6.13 13.63
CA GLU A 145 11.40 6.53 14.32
C GLU A 145 10.34 6.95 13.31
N LYS A 146 10.71 7.80 12.35
CA LYS A 146 9.80 8.30 11.31
C LYS A 146 9.16 7.19 10.49
N TYR A 147 9.91 6.15 10.13
CA TYR A 147 9.35 5.00 9.42
C TYR A 147 8.43 4.16 10.32
N CYS A 148 8.83 3.97 11.58
CA CYS A 148 8.06 3.21 12.55
C CYS A 148 6.70 3.86 12.80
N ASP A 149 6.67 5.19 12.97
CA ASP A 149 5.48 5.96 13.25
C ASP A 149 4.49 5.91 12.07
N PHE A 150 4.95 6.20 10.85
CA PHE A 150 4.06 6.22 9.68
C PHE A 150 3.53 4.83 9.31
N LEU A 151 4.36 3.80 9.39
CA LEU A 151 3.94 2.43 9.04
C LEU A 151 3.24 1.70 10.19
N ASN A 152 3.22 2.30 11.38
CA ASN A 152 2.78 1.70 12.63
C ASN A 152 3.41 0.31 12.82
N ILE A 153 4.75 0.29 12.94
CA ILE A 153 5.57 -0.90 13.15
C ILE A 153 6.55 -0.69 14.30
N SER A 154 6.98 -1.78 14.93
CA SER A 154 8.01 -1.70 15.97
C SER A 154 9.41 -1.46 15.38
N LYS A 155 10.32 -0.95 16.22
CA LYS A 155 11.74 -0.79 15.88
C LYS A 155 12.40 -2.12 15.46
N SER A 156 12.04 -3.22 16.11
CA SER A 156 12.53 -4.57 15.74
C SER A 156 12.02 -4.97 14.35
N HIS A 157 10.74 -4.75 14.06
CA HIS A 157 10.17 -5.03 12.74
C HIS A 157 10.83 -4.21 11.62
N TYR A 158 11.20 -2.96 11.91
CA TYR A 158 11.98 -2.13 11.01
C TYR A 158 13.34 -2.79 10.69
N ASP A 159 14.11 -3.21 11.70
CA ASP A 159 15.45 -3.77 11.49
C ASP A 159 15.38 -5.07 10.69
N THR A 160 14.44 -5.96 11.04
CA THR A 160 14.18 -7.19 10.29
C THR A 160 13.83 -6.89 8.83
N THR A 161 12.97 -5.89 8.59
CA THR A 161 12.57 -5.54 7.22
C THR A 161 13.71 -4.92 6.43
N LYS A 162 14.52 -4.05 7.06
CA LYS A 162 15.73 -3.48 6.47
C LYS A 162 16.73 -4.58 6.10
N GLY A 163 16.94 -5.57 6.97
CA GLY A 163 17.78 -6.75 6.68
C GLY A 163 17.31 -7.50 5.44
N LYS A 164 16.01 -7.84 5.37
CA LYS A 164 15.41 -8.51 4.21
C LYS A 164 15.56 -7.70 2.91
N PHE A 165 15.46 -6.38 2.97
CA PHE A 165 15.66 -5.53 1.79
C PHE A 165 17.13 -5.53 1.31
N LYS A 166 18.10 -5.57 2.23
CA LYS A 166 19.52 -5.70 1.88
C LYS A 166 19.80 -7.05 1.22
N GLU A 167 19.33 -8.14 1.82
CA GLU A 167 19.48 -9.50 1.29
C GLU A 167 18.87 -9.64 -0.11
N ALA A 168 17.72 -8.98 -0.34
CA ALA A 168 17.06 -8.97 -1.64
C ALA A 168 17.63 -7.94 -2.64
N ASN A 169 18.72 -7.25 -2.31
CA ASN A 169 19.33 -6.17 -3.11
C ASN A 169 18.34 -5.06 -3.52
N LEU A 170 17.36 -4.76 -2.67
CA LEU A 170 16.39 -3.68 -2.89
C LEU A 170 16.89 -2.34 -2.36
N ILE A 171 17.76 -2.38 -1.35
CA ILE A 171 18.47 -1.23 -0.81
C ILE A 171 19.97 -1.48 -0.83
N GLU A 172 20.75 -0.42 -1.05
CA GLU A 172 22.21 -0.47 -1.03
C GLU A 172 22.74 -0.62 0.41
N PRO A 173 23.89 -1.28 0.60
CA PRO A 173 24.62 -1.23 1.86
C PRO A 173 25.02 0.22 2.18
N GLN A 174 24.59 0.73 3.32
CA GLN A 174 24.98 2.05 3.84
C GLN A 174 25.74 1.87 5.15
N LYS A 175 26.82 2.64 5.32
CA LYS A 175 27.60 2.67 6.58
C LYS A 175 26.91 3.48 7.69
N ASN A 176 26.02 4.39 7.30
CA ASN A 176 25.27 5.25 8.21
C ASN A 176 23.83 4.75 8.40
N HIS A 177 23.02 5.52 9.14
CA HIS A 177 21.63 5.18 9.41
C HIS A 177 20.68 5.46 8.22
N PHE A 178 21.17 6.11 7.16
CA PHE A 178 20.35 6.43 5.99
C PHE A 178 20.03 5.17 5.17
N LEU A 179 18.98 5.30 4.35
CA LEU A 179 18.55 4.25 3.44
C LEU A 179 18.67 4.76 2.01
N LYS A 180 19.19 3.92 1.12
CA LYS A 180 19.29 4.20 -0.31
C LYS A 180 18.76 3.01 -1.07
N LEU A 181 17.82 3.23 -1.98
CA LEU A 181 17.37 2.17 -2.87
C LEU A 181 18.49 1.78 -3.82
N ASN A 182 18.51 0.51 -4.22
CA ASN A 182 19.25 0.13 -5.42
C ASN A 182 18.78 0.99 -6.60
N ILE A 183 19.70 1.45 -7.44
CA ILE A 183 19.40 2.40 -8.52
C ILE A 183 18.34 1.88 -9.50
N ASP A 184 18.32 0.58 -9.79
CA ASP A 184 17.32 -0.03 -10.67
C ASP A 184 15.92 0.05 -10.05
N VAL A 185 15.82 -0.20 -8.74
CA VAL A 185 14.56 -0.09 -8.00
C VAL A 185 14.09 1.36 -7.94
N PHE A 186 15.01 2.31 -7.75
CA PHE A 186 14.69 3.73 -7.76
C PHE A 186 14.13 4.18 -9.12
N ASN A 187 14.84 3.87 -10.19
CA ASN A 187 14.44 4.24 -11.55
C ASN A 187 13.12 3.55 -11.95
N TRP A 188 12.85 2.35 -11.42
CA TRP A 188 11.59 1.67 -11.63
C TRP A 188 10.39 2.39 -10.99
N PHE A 189 10.56 2.96 -9.79
CA PHE A 189 9.54 3.84 -9.21
C PHE A 189 9.42 5.17 -9.99
N GLU A 190 10.54 5.73 -10.45
CA GLU A 190 10.59 7.02 -11.16
C GLU A 190 9.88 6.98 -12.52
N SER A 191 10.19 5.99 -13.35
CA SER A 191 9.57 5.76 -14.66
C SER A 191 8.04 5.67 -14.64
N ARG A 192 7.43 5.35 -13.49
CA ARG A 192 5.97 5.23 -13.33
C ARG A 192 5.30 6.44 -12.71
N ASN A 193 6.04 7.35 -12.11
CA ASN A 193 5.50 8.61 -11.63
C ASN A 193 5.35 9.65 -12.75
N VAL A 194 6.09 9.51 -13.85
CA VAL A 194 5.99 10.41 -15.02
C VAL A 194 4.76 10.10 -15.88
N GLN A 195 4.17 8.91 -15.74
CA GLN A 195 3.04 8.43 -16.56
C GLN A 195 1.68 8.53 -15.84
N SER A 196 1.60 9.19 -14.68
CA SER A 196 0.38 9.32 -13.88
C SER A 196 -0.10 10.76 -13.78
#